data_AF-A0A7S3BS40-F1
#
_entry.id   AF-A0A7S3BS40-F1
#
_cell.length_a   1.000
_cell.length_b   1.000
_cell.length_c   1.000
_cell.angle_alpha   90.00
_cell.angle_beta   90.00
_cell.angle_gamma   90.00
#
_symmetry.space_group_name_H-M   'P 1'
#
loop_
_entity.id
_entity.type
_entity.pdbx_description
1 polymer ?
#
loop_
_entity_poly.entity_id
_entity_poly.type
_entity_poly.pdbx_seq_one_letter_code
_entity_poly.pdbx_strand_id
1 'polypeptide(L)'
;PGVRAAVRRSLAAAPLVAPSDGSHLGAHAARPRVRLLLAWLHACLNERCRFAPAGFSKAYDFGDADERAALRLADTWLNRAAAQGAESVPWDALRGVLLSAAYGGRVDIPSDLAELEGVVASLFTATADVGGDVDAFQVCPNLPPLPSGADPEALSRWADALPEESSAAAGEPPTWV
;
A
#
# COMPACT_ATOMS: atom_id res chain seq x y z
N PRO A 1 5.47 -9.23 15.36
CA PRO A 1 4.32 -8.30 15.32
C PRO A 1 4.82 -6.93 14.87
N GLY A 2 3.94 -6.05 14.39
CA GLY A 2 4.33 -4.72 13.93
C GLY A 2 4.51 -4.61 12.41
N VAL A 3 4.51 -3.36 11.94
CA VAL A 3 4.32 -3.02 10.53
C VAL A 3 5.47 -3.49 9.64
N ARG A 4 6.74 -3.36 10.06
CA ARG A 4 7.88 -3.91 9.30
C ARG A 4 7.73 -5.42 9.04
N ALA A 5 7.36 -6.18 10.08
CA ALA A 5 7.22 -7.62 9.97
C ALA A 5 6.02 -8.02 9.09
N ALA A 6 4.95 -7.24 9.10
CA ALA A 6 3.81 -7.42 8.21
C ALA A 6 4.22 -7.14 6.75
N VAL A 7 4.82 -5.98 6.47
CA VAL A 7 5.28 -5.62 5.11
C VAL A 7 6.26 -6.65 4.56
N ARG A 8 7.26 -7.10 5.34
CA ARG A 8 8.20 -8.14 4.92
C ARG A 8 7.49 -9.45 4.55
N ARG A 9 6.48 -9.84 5.31
CA ARG A 9 5.69 -11.05 5.04
C ARG A 9 4.91 -10.91 3.74
N SER A 10 4.28 -9.76 3.52
CA SER A 10 3.58 -9.44 2.28
C SER A 10 4.52 -9.49 1.08
N LEU A 11 5.72 -8.90 1.19
CA LEU A 11 6.73 -8.91 0.11
C LEU A 11 7.34 -10.30 -0.13
N ALA A 12 7.38 -11.17 0.90
CA ALA A 12 7.78 -12.56 0.72
C ALA A 12 6.70 -13.38 -0.01
N ALA A 13 5.42 -13.12 0.28
CA ALA A 13 4.28 -13.79 -0.35
C ALA A 13 4.00 -13.28 -1.78
N ALA A 14 4.21 -11.98 -2.01
CA ALA A 14 4.03 -11.30 -3.30
C ALA A 14 5.23 -10.38 -3.55
N PRO A 15 6.30 -10.90 -4.18
CA PRO A 15 7.52 -10.14 -4.42
C PRO A 15 7.29 -8.87 -5.26
N LEU A 16 8.12 -7.84 -5.02
CA LEU A 16 8.08 -6.57 -5.75
C LEU A 16 8.16 -6.77 -7.28
N VAL A 17 8.98 -7.73 -7.70
CA VAL A 17 9.09 -8.19 -9.08
C VAL A 17 8.37 -9.52 -9.17
N ALA A 18 7.30 -9.59 -9.97
CA ALA A 18 6.68 -10.87 -10.29
C ALA A 18 7.72 -11.78 -10.95
N PRO A 19 7.78 -13.08 -10.61
CA PRO A 19 8.51 -14.04 -11.44
C PRO A 19 8.07 -13.85 -12.89
N SER A 20 9.00 -13.89 -13.83
CA SER A 20 8.74 -13.61 -15.23
C SER A 20 7.73 -14.62 -15.80
N ASP A 21 6.44 -14.32 -15.69
CA ASP A 21 5.36 -15.18 -16.20
C ASP A 21 5.23 -15.00 -17.71
N GLY A 22 6.29 -15.24 -18.49
CA GLY A 22 6.32 -15.39 -19.95
C GLY A 22 5.60 -14.34 -20.82
N SER A 23 5.06 -13.28 -20.22
CA SER A 23 4.15 -12.32 -20.83
C SER A 23 4.92 -11.04 -21.02
N HIS A 24 5.41 -10.88 -22.24
CA HIS A 24 6.19 -9.74 -22.71
C HIS A 24 5.37 -8.45 -22.89
N LEU A 25 4.12 -8.41 -22.40
CA LEU A 25 3.38 -7.14 -22.27
C LEU A 25 4.03 -6.36 -21.13
N GLY A 26 4.80 -5.34 -21.50
CA GLY A 26 5.69 -4.58 -20.63
C GLY A 26 5.12 -4.36 -19.23
N ALA A 27 5.87 -4.75 -18.21
CA ALA A 27 5.52 -4.42 -16.85
C ALA A 27 5.53 -2.90 -16.68
N HIS A 28 4.43 -2.31 -16.18
CA HIS A 28 4.42 -0.89 -15.82
C HIS A 28 5.55 -0.64 -14.81
N ALA A 29 6.40 0.36 -15.05
CA ALA A 29 7.60 0.61 -14.24
C ALA A 29 7.26 0.82 -12.76
N ALA A 30 6.11 1.43 -12.46
CA ALA A 30 5.63 1.64 -11.10
C ALA A 30 5.15 0.38 -10.34
N ARG A 31 5.12 -0.82 -10.96
CA ARG A 31 4.58 -2.03 -10.32
C ARG A 31 5.24 -2.38 -8.98
N PRO A 32 6.58 -2.41 -8.84
CA PRO A 32 7.23 -2.64 -7.54
C PRO A 32 6.76 -1.65 -6.48
N ARG A 33 6.65 -0.37 -6.86
CA ARG A 33 6.25 0.72 -5.97
C ARG A 33 4.81 0.57 -5.49
N VAL A 34 3.87 0.29 -6.39
CA VAL A 34 2.46 0.03 -6.04
C VAL A 34 2.31 -1.19 -5.13
N ARG A 35 3.07 -2.27 -5.38
CA ARG A 35 3.05 -3.46 -4.51
C ARG A 35 3.57 -3.16 -3.10
N LEU A 36 4.61 -2.35 -2.97
CA LEU A 36 5.10 -1.90 -1.67
C LEU A 36 4.06 -1.04 -0.93
N LEU A 37 3.43 -0.09 -1.63
CA LEU A 37 2.37 0.75 -1.04
C LEU A 37 1.18 -0.08 -0.58
N LEU A 38 0.83 -1.15 -1.30
CA LEU A 38 -0.23 -2.07 -0.89
C LEU A 38 0.14 -2.90 0.34
N ALA A 39 1.37 -3.41 0.40
CA ALA A 39 1.87 -4.10 1.59
C ALA A 39 1.85 -3.17 2.81
N TRP A 40 2.25 -1.91 2.62
CA TRP A 40 2.17 -0.88 3.66
C TRP A 40 0.73 -0.60 4.10
N LEU A 41 -0.18 -0.35 3.14
CA LEU A 41 -1.61 -0.15 3.42
C LEU A 41 -2.18 -1.31 4.23
N HIS A 42 -1.95 -2.56 3.79
CA HIS A 42 -2.47 -3.74 4.46
C HIS A 42 -1.97 -3.86 5.91
N ALA A 43 -0.68 -3.57 6.13
CA ALA A 43 -0.12 -3.54 7.47
C ALA A 43 -0.71 -2.42 8.34
N CYS A 44 -0.90 -1.22 7.80
CA CYS A 44 -1.53 -0.10 8.50
C CYS A 44 -2.98 -0.40 8.90
N LEU A 45 -3.78 -0.95 7.99
CA LEU A 45 -5.18 -1.29 8.28
C LEU A 45 -5.29 -2.34 9.40
N ASN A 46 -4.44 -3.37 9.35
CA ASN A 46 -4.38 -4.38 10.40
C ASN A 46 -3.96 -3.81 11.76
N GLU A 47 -2.97 -2.91 11.77
CA GLU A 47 -2.55 -2.26 13.02
C GLU A 47 -3.68 -1.36 13.56
N ARG A 48 -4.39 -0.59 12.72
CA ARG A 48 -5.55 0.20 13.16
C ARG A 48 -6.65 -0.66 13.79
N CYS A 49 -6.97 -1.81 13.20
CA CYS A 49 -7.92 -2.76 13.79
C CYS A 49 -7.48 -3.28 15.16
N ARG A 50 -6.17 -3.47 15.37
CA ARG A 50 -5.59 -3.92 16.65
C ARG A 50 -5.78 -2.89 17.76
N PHE A 51 -5.81 -1.60 17.41
CA PHE A 51 -6.00 -0.49 18.35
C PHE A 51 -7.47 -0.06 18.47
N ALA A 52 -8.44 -0.81 17.95
CA ALA A 52 -9.86 -0.50 18.15
C ALA A 52 -10.20 -0.41 19.67
N PRO A 53 -11.02 0.58 20.10
CA PRO A 53 -11.77 1.53 19.28
C PRO A 53 -10.99 2.80 18.86
N ALA A 54 -9.73 2.96 19.25
CA ALA A 54 -8.93 4.16 18.98
C ALA A 54 -8.41 4.23 17.54
N GLY A 55 -8.14 3.09 16.91
CA GLY A 55 -7.69 3.01 15.50
C GLY A 55 -8.85 3.00 14.50
N PHE A 56 -9.78 2.06 14.65
CA PHE A 56 -11.10 2.09 14.02
C PHE A 56 -12.15 1.93 15.11
N SER A 57 -13.37 2.39 14.86
CA SER A 57 -14.49 2.19 15.79
C SER A 57 -14.76 0.70 16.06
N LYS A 58 -14.42 -0.17 15.09
CA LYS A 58 -14.53 -1.63 15.16
C LYS A 58 -13.27 -2.32 14.66
N ALA A 59 -12.96 -3.48 15.26
CA ALA A 59 -11.90 -4.36 14.75
C ALA A 59 -12.41 -5.12 13.51
N TYR A 60 -11.99 -4.70 12.32
CA TYR A 60 -12.21 -5.41 11.06
C TYR A 60 -11.16 -6.50 10.86
N ASP A 61 -11.55 -7.62 10.24
CA ASP A 61 -10.65 -8.73 9.92
C ASP A 61 -10.20 -8.64 8.44
N PHE A 62 -9.10 -7.91 8.22
CA PHE A 62 -8.45 -7.81 6.91
C PHE A 62 -7.42 -8.94 6.78
N GLY A 63 -7.72 -9.96 5.99
CA GLY A 63 -6.87 -11.13 5.84
C GLY A 63 -6.03 -11.10 4.56
N ASP A 64 -5.18 -12.12 4.41
CA ASP A 64 -4.36 -12.33 3.20
C ASP A 64 -5.21 -12.44 1.92
N ALA A 65 -6.48 -12.83 2.03
CA ALA A 65 -7.38 -12.91 0.88
C ALA A 65 -7.70 -11.51 0.31
N ASP A 66 -7.90 -10.53 1.19
CA ASP A 66 -8.16 -9.14 0.84
C ASP A 66 -6.89 -8.51 0.23
N GLU A 67 -5.72 -8.77 0.83
CA GLU A 67 -4.43 -8.30 0.29
C GLU A 67 -4.14 -8.88 -1.11
N ARG A 68 -4.31 -10.19 -1.28
CA ARG A 68 -4.13 -10.83 -2.60
C ARG A 68 -5.12 -10.30 -3.63
N ALA A 69 -6.36 -10.00 -3.23
CA ALA A 69 -7.33 -9.39 -4.14
C ALA A 69 -6.89 -7.98 -4.56
N ALA A 70 -6.45 -7.16 -3.61
CA ALA A 70 -5.92 -5.82 -3.86
C ALA A 70 -4.73 -5.86 -4.84
N LEU A 71 -3.76 -6.75 -4.63
CA LEU A 71 -2.60 -6.92 -5.51
C LEU A 71 -3.00 -7.33 -6.93
N ARG A 72 -3.90 -8.31 -7.09
CA ARG A 72 -4.38 -8.74 -8.42
C ARG A 72 -5.11 -7.62 -9.16
N LEU A 73 -5.96 -6.87 -8.47
CA LEU A 73 -6.68 -5.73 -9.05
C LEU A 73 -5.70 -4.65 -9.50
N ALA A 74 -4.72 -4.31 -8.66
CA ALA A 74 -3.69 -3.33 -9.00
C ALA A 74 -2.86 -3.77 -10.21
N ASP A 75 -2.39 -5.02 -10.23
CA ASP A 75 -1.65 -5.56 -11.37
C ASP A 75 -2.47 -5.54 -12.65
N THR A 76 -3.78 -5.81 -12.57
CA THR A 76 -4.69 -5.74 -13.73
C THR A 76 -4.74 -4.33 -14.32
N TRP A 77 -4.87 -3.31 -13.47
CA TRP A 77 -4.89 -1.91 -13.91
C TRP A 77 -3.53 -1.45 -14.45
N LEU A 78 -2.44 -1.86 -13.83
CA LEU A 78 -1.09 -1.56 -14.31
C LEU A 78 -0.80 -2.23 -15.66
N ASN A 79 -1.23 -3.48 -15.85
CA ASN A 79 -1.10 -4.19 -17.13
C ASN A 79 -1.91 -3.49 -18.23
N ARG A 80 -3.12 -3.02 -17.90
CA ARG A 80 -3.94 -2.24 -18.83
C ARG A 80 -3.27 -0.91 -19.21
N ALA A 81 -2.72 -0.19 -18.23
CA ALA A 81 -2.00 1.06 -18.47
C ALA A 81 -0.77 0.83 -19.37
N ALA A 82 0.04 -0.17 -19.07
CA ALA A 82 1.21 -0.50 -19.87
C ALA A 82 0.86 -0.94 -21.31
N ALA A 83 -0.21 -1.73 -21.48
CA ALA A 83 -0.70 -2.11 -22.81
C ALA A 83 -1.19 -0.92 -23.65
N GLN A 84 -1.57 0.18 -22.98
CA GLN A 84 -1.96 1.44 -23.61
C GLN A 84 -0.78 2.40 -23.80
N GLY A 85 0.44 2.02 -23.38
CA GLY A 85 1.62 2.88 -23.40
C GLY A 85 1.55 4.04 -22.42
N ALA A 86 0.70 3.94 -21.38
CA ALA A 86 0.64 4.95 -20.33
C ALA A 86 1.89 4.85 -19.45
N GLU A 87 2.57 5.98 -19.26
CA GLU A 87 3.73 6.09 -18.37
C GLU A 87 3.32 6.31 -16.91
N SER A 88 2.17 6.95 -16.70
CA SER A 88 1.62 7.27 -15.38
C SER A 88 0.69 6.19 -14.85
N VAL A 89 0.74 5.96 -13.54
CA VAL A 89 -0.17 5.04 -12.86
C VAL A 89 -1.61 5.58 -12.88
N PRO A 90 -2.63 4.72 -13.14
CA PRO A 90 -4.03 5.12 -13.06
C PRO A 90 -4.52 5.18 -11.60
N TRP A 91 -4.08 6.19 -10.84
CA TRP A 91 -4.31 6.32 -9.40
C TRP A 91 -5.79 6.29 -9.00
N ASP A 92 -6.66 6.98 -9.75
CA ASP A 92 -8.11 6.98 -9.48
C ASP A 92 -8.73 5.58 -9.57
N ALA A 93 -8.29 4.80 -10.57
CA ALA A 93 -8.75 3.44 -10.75
C ALA A 93 -8.25 2.54 -9.61
N LEU A 94 -7.01 2.71 -9.18
CA LEU A 94 -6.45 2.00 -8.02
C LEU A 94 -7.23 2.31 -6.74
N ARG A 95 -7.45 3.59 -6.43
CA ARG A 95 -8.24 4.01 -5.27
C ARG A 95 -9.65 3.42 -5.32
N GLY A 96 -10.31 3.50 -6.48
CA GLY A 96 -11.63 2.94 -6.72
C GLY A 96 -11.70 1.45 -6.40
N VAL A 97 -10.77 0.63 -6.90
CA VAL A 97 -10.80 -0.81 -6.63
C VAL A 97 -10.41 -1.17 -5.19
N LEU A 98 -9.54 -0.40 -4.55
CA LEU A 98 -9.18 -0.63 -3.14
C LEU A 98 -10.36 -0.36 -2.21
N LEU A 99 -11.08 0.73 -2.46
CA LEU A 99 -12.25 1.11 -1.65
C LEU A 99 -13.46 0.23 -1.96
N SER A 100 -13.76 -0.05 -3.23
CA SER A 100 -14.98 -0.78 -3.58
C SER A 100 -14.85 -2.30 -3.51
N ALA A 101 -13.68 -2.86 -3.86
CA ALA A 101 -13.55 -4.30 -4.13
C ALA A 101 -12.56 -5.03 -3.20
N ALA A 102 -11.60 -4.33 -2.60
CA ALA A 102 -10.63 -4.97 -1.69
C ALA A 102 -10.99 -4.79 -0.21
N TYR A 103 -11.14 -3.55 0.25
CA TYR A 103 -11.22 -3.24 1.68
C TYR A 103 -12.57 -2.67 2.12
N GLY A 104 -13.18 -1.74 1.37
CA GLY A 104 -14.35 -1.00 1.87
C GLY A 104 -15.61 -1.85 2.02
N GLY A 105 -15.73 -2.99 1.33
CA GLY A 105 -16.81 -3.95 1.56
C GLY A 105 -16.81 -4.60 2.95
N ARG A 106 -15.71 -4.49 3.71
CA ARG A 106 -15.59 -4.96 5.10
C ARG A 106 -16.02 -3.88 6.11
N VAL A 107 -15.96 -2.61 5.72
CA VAL A 107 -16.12 -1.47 6.62
C VAL A 107 -17.58 -1.02 6.61
N ASP A 108 -18.27 -1.26 7.72
CA ASP A 108 -19.71 -1.01 7.89
C ASP A 108 -20.04 0.28 8.65
N ILE A 109 -19.04 0.94 9.24
CA ILE A 109 -19.20 2.18 10.00
C ILE A 109 -18.79 3.36 9.10
N PRO A 110 -19.66 4.37 8.87
CA PRO A 110 -19.34 5.49 7.98
C PRO A 110 -18.09 6.30 8.34
N SER A 111 -17.80 6.48 9.64
CA SER A 111 -16.58 7.17 10.07
C SER A 111 -15.33 6.35 9.73
N ASP A 112 -15.35 5.04 9.97
CA ASP A 112 -14.24 4.14 9.66
C ASP A 112 -14.01 4.05 8.14
N LEU A 113 -15.09 4.15 7.34
CA LEU A 113 -14.99 4.20 5.88
C LEU A 113 -14.31 5.49 5.42
N ALA A 114 -14.68 6.65 5.99
CA ALA A 114 -14.02 7.92 5.69
C ALA A 114 -12.53 7.91 6.07
N GLU A 115 -12.17 7.23 7.16
CA GLU A 115 -10.77 7.01 7.54
C GLU A 115 -10.04 6.14 6.51
N LEU A 116 -10.64 5.02 6.07
CA LEU A 116 -10.08 4.18 5.01
C LEU A 116 -9.87 4.98 3.71
N GLU A 117 -10.85 5.81 3.32
CA GLU A 117 -10.75 6.70 2.17
C GLU A 117 -9.57 7.68 2.29
N GLY A 118 -9.39 8.29 3.47
CA GLY A 118 -8.27 9.18 3.75
C GLY A 118 -6.91 8.49 3.61
N VAL A 119 -6.77 7.30 4.20
CA VAL A 119 -5.53 6.51 4.13
C VAL A 119 -5.22 6.05 2.70
N VAL A 120 -6.24 5.63 1.94
CA VAL A 120 -6.05 5.26 0.53
C VAL A 120 -5.69 6.47 -0.31
N ALA A 121 -6.31 7.62 -0.09
CA ALA A 121 -6.07 8.84 -0.86
C ALA A 121 -4.65 9.41 -0.64
N SER A 122 -4.11 9.33 0.58
CA SER A 122 -2.76 9.81 0.88
C SER A 122 -1.66 8.92 0.32
N LEU A 123 -1.88 7.61 0.23
CA LEU A 123 -0.88 6.64 -0.26
C LEU A 123 -0.92 6.46 -1.79
N PHE A 124 -2.10 6.51 -2.39
CA PHE A 124 -2.31 6.22 -3.82
C PHE A 124 -2.62 7.51 -4.58
N THR A 125 -1.59 8.35 -4.71
CA THR A 125 -1.64 9.69 -5.31
C THR A 125 -0.58 9.85 -6.40
N ALA A 126 -0.77 10.82 -7.30
CA ALA A 126 0.15 11.13 -8.40
C ALA A 126 1.57 11.48 -7.92
N THR A 127 1.72 12.05 -6.72
CA THR A 127 3.05 12.30 -6.13
C THR A 127 3.82 11.02 -5.81
N ALA A 128 3.11 9.89 -5.70
CA ALA A 128 3.69 8.58 -5.50
C ALA A 128 4.12 7.90 -6.81
N ASP A 129 4.08 8.56 -7.97
CA ASP A 129 4.50 7.95 -9.24
C ASP A 129 6.02 7.87 -9.41
N VAL A 130 6.47 7.06 -10.38
CA VAL A 130 7.88 6.99 -10.78
C VAL A 130 8.25 8.33 -11.43
N GLY A 131 9.18 9.06 -10.82
CA GLY A 131 9.53 10.43 -11.24
C GLY A 131 8.60 11.53 -10.72
N GLY A 132 7.63 11.19 -9.85
CA GLY A 132 6.89 12.17 -9.07
C GLY A 132 7.81 12.92 -8.09
N ASP A 133 7.31 14.03 -7.53
CA ASP A 133 7.99 14.75 -6.46
C ASP A 133 7.99 13.89 -5.18
N VAL A 134 8.99 13.03 -5.07
CA VAL A 134 9.12 12.10 -3.95
C VAL A 134 9.37 12.83 -2.65
N ASP A 135 10.00 13.99 -2.68
CA ASP A 135 10.29 14.78 -1.48
C ASP A 135 8.98 15.30 -0.86
N ALA A 136 7.92 15.44 -1.66
CA ALA A 136 6.57 15.73 -1.20
C ALA A 136 5.76 14.48 -0.79
N PHE A 137 6.24 13.26 -1.03
CA PHE A 137 5.53 12.01 -0.72
C PHE A 137 6.18 11.23 0.42
N GLN A 138 5.65 11.42 1.62
CA GLN A 138 6.14 10.78 2.85
C GLN A 138 5.16 9.71 3.34
N VAL A 139 5.54 8.44 3.18
CA VAL A 139 4.74 7.28 3.61
C VAL A 139 4.74 7.12 5.14
N CYS A 140 5.86 7.47 5.78
CA CYS A 140 6.02 7.43 7.23
C CYS A 140 6.87 8.64 7.66
N PRO A 141 6.44 9.45 8.65
CA PRO A 141 7.15 10.67 9.05
C PRO A 141 8.61 10.51 9.46
N ASN A 142 8.96 9.32 9.95
CA ASN A 142 10.30 9.02 10.46
C ASN A 142 11.17 8.28 9.43
N LEU A 143 10.75 8.22 8.17
CA LEU A 143 11.50 7.60 7.09
C LEU A 143 11.76 8.60 5.98
N PRO A 144 12.88 8.43 5.25
CA PRO A 144 13.11 9.21 4.05
C PRO A 144 11.97 8.97 3.04
N PRO A 145 11.76 9.93 2.10
CA PRO A 145 10.94 9.74 0.92
C PRO A 145 11.09 8.37 0.26
N LEU A 146 10.00 7.89 -0.33
CA LEU A 146 10.04 6.62 -1.04
C LEU A 146 10.96 6.72 -2.28
N PRO A 147 11.93 5.81 -2.49
CA PRO A 147 12.92 5.91 -3.57
C PRO A 147 12.31 6.23 -4.94
N SER A 148 12.77 7.28 -5.62
CA SER A 148 12.17 7.79 -6.88
C SER A 148 12.19 6.81 -8.05
N GLY A 149 13.11 5.85 -8.01
CA GLY A 149 13.24 4.83 -9.04
C GLY A 149 12.33 3.62 -8.82
N ALA A 150 12.21 2.80 -9.86
CA ALA A 150 11.54 1.50 -9.81
C ALA A 150 12.44 0.36 -9.29
N ASP A 151 13.62 0.69 -8.74
CA ASP A 151 14.61 -0.29 -8.29
C ASP A 151 14.07 -1.13 -7.11
N PRO A 152 13.82 -2.43 -7.31
CA PRO A 152 13.29 -3.29 -6.26
C PRO A 152 14.23 -3.41 -5.06
N GLU A 153 15.55 -3.29 -5.25
CA GLU A 153 16.52 -3.40 -4.16
C GLU A 153 16.48 -2.15 -3.26
N ALA A 154 16.43 -0.96 -3.86
CA ALA A 154 16.20 0.28 -3.11
C ALA A 154 14.87 0.25 -2.34
N LEU A 155 13.79 -0.24 -2.96
CA LEU A 155 12.48 -0.38 -2.30
C LEU A 155 12.51 -1.40 -1.16
N SER A 156 13.21 -2.52 -1.31
CA SER A 156 13.39 -3.51 -0.24
C SER A 156 14.17 -2.93 0.93
N ARG A 157 15.28 -2.21 0.66
CA ARG A 157 16.06 -1.53 1.72
C ARG A 157 15.24 -0.47 2.44
N TRP A 158 14.38 0.25 1.73
CA TRP A 158 13.44 1.19 2.35
C TRP A 158 12.44 0.46 3.25
N ALA A 159 11.88 -0.66 2.79
CA ALA A 159 10.96 -1.48 3.58
C ALA A 159 11.61 -2.05 4.85
N ASP A 160 12.90 -2.39 4.78
CA ASP A 160 13.68 -2.86 5.92
C ASP A 160 13.93 -1.78 6.98
N ALA A 161 13.88 -0.50 6.58
CA ALA A 161 14.04 0.64 7.48
C ALA A 161 12.75 0.98 8.25
N LEU A 162 11.57 0.48 7.83
CA LEU A 162 10.28 0.72 8.50
C LEU A 162 10.38 0.46 10.01
N PRO A 163 9.74 1.21 10.92
CA PRO A 163 9.86 0.93 12.35
C PRO A 163 9.29 -0.46 12.73
N GLU A 164 9.91 -1.15 13.70
CA GLU A 164 9.40 -2.44 14.20
C GLU A 164 8.14 -2.27 15.03
N GLU A 165 8.13 -1.23 15.86
CA GLU A 165 7.00 -0.85 16.68
C GLU A 165 6.33 0.37 16.08
N SER A 166 5.00 0.37 16.08
CA SER A 166 4.28 1.63 16.02
C SER A 166 4.81 2.53 17.12
N SER A 167 5.42 3.65 16.74
CA SER A 167 5.78 4.72 17.67
C SER A 167 4.48 5.29 18.21
N ALA A 168 3.90 4.53 19.11
CA ALA A 168 2.90 4.92 20.05
C ALA A 168 3.66 4.87 21.37
N ALA A 169 3.92 6.03 21.94
CA ALA A 169 4.07 6.07 23.38
C ALA A 169 2.90 5.27 23.97
N ALA A 170 3.22 4.30 24.84
CA ALA A 170 2.32 3.24 25.31
C ALA A 170 0.82 3.61 25.33
N GLY A 171 0.05 3.07 24.38
CA GLY A 171 -1.42 3.12 24.39
C GLY A 171 -2.12 3.98 23.33
N GLU A 172 -1.38 4.72 22.50
CA GLU A 172 -1.97 5.52 21.41
C GLU A 172 -2.00 4.75 20.08
N PRO A 173 -2.99 4.97 19.19
CA PRO A 173 -2.94 4.43 17.84
C PRO A 173 -1.77 5.07 17.07
N PRO A 174 -1.09 4.34 16.17
CA PRO A 174 -0.05 4.93 15.35
C PRO A 174 -0.58 6.11 14.53
N THR A 175 0.13 7.24 14.54
CA THR A 175 -0.19 8.44 13.74
C THR A 175 0.30 8.34 12.30
N TRP A 176 0.43 7.12 11.76
CA TRP A 176 0.89 6.98 10.39
C TRP A 176 -0.27 7.19 9.45
N VAL A 177 -0.10 8.24 8.65
CA VAL A 177 -1.03 8.80 7.67
C VAL A 177 -2.08 9.71 8.29
#